data_AF-A0A1G1IWF9-F1
#
_entry.id   AF-A0A1G1IWF9-F1
#
_cell.length_a   1.000
_cell.length_b   1.000
_cell.length_c   1.000
_cell.angle_alpha   90.00
_cell.angle_beta   90.00
_cell.angle_gamma   90.00
#
_symmetry.space_group_name_H-M   'P 1'
#
loop_
_entity.id
_entity.type
_entity.pdbx_description
1 polymer ?
#
loop_
_entity_poly.entity_id
_entity_poly.type
_entity_poly.pdbx_seq_one_letter_code
_entity_poly.pdbx_strand_id
1 'polypeptide(L)'
;MKKESSRSNRARTRSTHFQSIEGESEARLTGYEKDVLDEIRSTRDSPLERMLAAEDAAEKRRIKIQSIRRLRRYAKYARLTPKQRRAYELFLLSPKSDKTIRKLAKKLKISPSSAWARVNGAAQRLEAVRQRHEEGRKLREVLDGVLYAGKLKKVFRLYFDRGWPPQTVAKSLHSNLSTIYSNIKMIRYLGQAYSRPKPRR
;
A
#
# COMPACT_ATOMS: atom_id res chain seq x y z
N MET A 1 -9.04 -35.42 -15.32
CA MET A 1 -7.91 -34.50 -15.04
C MET A 1 -8.02 -33.98 -13.62
N LYS A 2 -7.21 -34.48 -12.68
CA LYS A 2 -7.22 -34.05 -11.28
C LYS A 2 -6.47 -32.72 -11.15
N LYS A 3 -7.10 -31.71 -10.54
CA LYS A 3 -6.49 -30.42 -10.22
C LYS A 3 -5.65 -30.56 -8.95
N GLU A 4 -4.33 -30.59 -9.10
CA GLU A 4 -3.41 -30.52 -7.97
C GLU A 4 -3.42 -29.13 -7.35
N SER A 5 -3.75 -29.08 -6.06
CA SER A 5 -3.72 -27.86 -5.26
C SER A 5 -2.27 -27.54 -4.88
N SER A 6 -1.69 -26.51 -5.49
CA SER A 6 -0.40 -25.94 -5.08
C SER A 6 -0.55 -25.15 -3.77
N ARG A 7 -0.65 -25.88 -2.64
CA ARG A 7 -0.42 -25.29 -1.32
C ARG A 7 1.07 -25.03 -1.18
N SER A 8 1.49 -23.78 -1.39
CA SER A 8 2.86 -23.39 -1.10
C SER A 8 3.11 -23.52 0.40
N ASN A 9 3.98 -24.47 0.76
CA ASN A 9 4.58 -24.54 2.08
C ASN A 9 5.36 -23.24 2.31
N ARG A 10 4.77 -22.29 3.04
CA ARG A 10 5.47 -21.10 3.52
C ARG A 10 6.47 -21.55 4.59
N ALA A 11 7.68 -21.86 4.17
CA ALA A 11 8.81 -21.96 5.09
C ALA A 11 8.94 -20.62 5.83
N ARG A 12 8.81 -20.67 7.15
CA ARG A 12 8.94 -19.52 8.04
C ARG A 12 10.43 -19.22 8.14
N THR A 13 10.95 -18.34 7.30
CA THR A 13 12.34 -17.88 7.41
C THR A 13 12.48 -17.09 8.72
N ARG A 14 13.08 -17.71 9.73
CA ARG A 14 13.60 -16.99 10.89
C ARG A 14 14.80 -16.19 10.40
N SER A 15 14.75 -14.87 10.52
CA SER A 15 15.94 -14.04 10.32
C SER A 15 16.91 -14.35 11.46
N THR A 16 18.01 -15.02 11.14
CA THR A 16 19.16 -15.12 12.02
C THR A 16 19.96 -13.83 11.89
N HIS A 17 20.18 -13.13 13.00
CA HIS A 17 21.22 -12.11 13.05
C HIS A 17 22.56 -12.84 12.89
N PHE A 18 23.19 -12.73 11.73
CA PHE A 18 24.60 -13.08 11.61
C PHE A 18 25.36 -12.09 12.49
N GLN A 19 26.03 -12.59 13.53
CA GLN A 19 27.08 -11.82 14.19
C GLN A 19 28.14 -11.52 13.14
N SER A 20 28.61 -10.27 13.06
CA SER A 20 29.72 -9.91 12.19
C SER A 20 30.99 -10.61 12.69
N ILE A 21 31.41 -11.68 12.03
CA ILE A 21 32.63 -12.46 12.37
C ILE A 21 33.90 -11.70 11.94
N GLU A 22 33.75 -10.63 11.16
CA GLU A 22 34.84 -9.93 10.46
C GLU A 22 35.93 -9.39 11.41
N GLY A 23 35.57 -8.97 12.64
CA GLY A 23 36.50 -8.35 13.58
C GLY A 23 37.58 -9.28 14.17
N GLU A 24 37.29 -10.57 14.37
CA GLU A 24 38.27 -11.51 14.97
C GLU A 24 39.11 -12.23 13.90
N SER A 25 38.59 -12.36 12.67
CA SER A 25 39.29 -13.01 11.56
C SER A 25 40.40 -12.14 10.95
N GLU A 26 40.20 -10.82 10.90
CA GLU A 26 41.18 -9.90 10.30
C GLU A 26 42.46 -9.73 11.13
N ALA A 27 42.37 -9.95 12.44
CA ALA A 27 43.49 -9.89 13.36
C ALA A 27 44.52 -11.01 13.14
N ARG A 28 44.12 -12.12 12.49
CA ARG A 28 44.97 -13.31 12.23
C ARG A 28 45.57 -13.35 10.83
N LEU A 29 45.25 -12.38 9.97
CA LEU A 29 45.75 -12.32 8.60
C LEU A 29 47.22 -11.92 8.56
N THR A 30 47.98 -12.60 7.70
CA THR A 30 49.36 -12.24 7.36
C THR A 30 49.39 -10.96 6.52
N GLY A 31 50.56 -10.31 6.42
CA GLY A 31 50.70 -9.03 5.70
C GLY A 31 50.21 -9.11 4.24
N TYR A 32 50.59 -10.19 3.54
CA TYR A 32 50.14 -10.43 2.16
C TYR A 32 48.62 -10.60 2.04
N GLU A 33 47.98 -11.30 2.97
CA GLU A 33 46.53 -11.49 2.96
C GLU A 33 45.77 -10.20 3.22
N LYS A 34 46.32 -9.30 4.04
CA LYS A 34 45.76 -7.95 4.25
C LYS A 34 45.87 -7.11 2.99
N ASP A 35 47.03 -7.12 2.33
CA ASP A 35 47.23 -6.37 1.08
C ASP A 35 46.27 -6.85 -0.03
N VAL A 36 46.07 -8.17 -0.16
CA VAL A 36 45.11 -8.75 -1.11
C VAL A 36 43.66 -8.37 -0.76
N LEU A 37 43.30 -8.37 0.53
CA LEU A 37 41.97 -7.93 0.97
C LEU A 37 41.73 -6.44 0.70
N ASP A 38 42.74 -5.60 0.92
CA ASP A 38 42.66 -4.16 0.66
C ASP A 38 42.64 -3.86 -0.84
N GLU A 39 43.31 -4.67 -1.68
CA GLU A 39 43.22 -4.59 -3.14
C GLU A 39 41.82 -4.99 -3.65
N ILE A 40 41.21 -6.04 -3.07
CA ILE A 40 39.83 -6.47 -3.36
C ILE A 40 38.79 -5.45 -2.89
N ARG A 41 39.07 -4.75 -1.78
CA ARG A 41 38.21 -3.68 -1.24
C ARG A 41 38.35 -2.37 -2.01
N SER A 42 39.55 -2.03 -2.47
CA SER A 42 39.82 -0.79 -3.21
C SER A 42 39.43 -0.85 -4.68
N THR A 43 39.16 -2.03 -5.23
CA THR A 43 38.59 -2.14 -6.57
C THR A 43 37.15 -1.61 -6.56
N ARG A 44 36.83 -0.71 -7.50
CA ARG A 44 35.54 0.01 -7.70
C ARG A 44 34.31 -0.89 -7.94
N ASP A 45 34.46 -2.19 -7.73
CA ASP A 45 33.59 -3.29 -8.10
C ASP A 45 33.69 -4.43 -7.07
N SER A 46 33.91 -4.09 -5.80
CA SER A 46 34.09 -5.08 -4.74
C SER A 46 32.89 -6.04 -4.69
N PRO A 47 33.11 -7.36 -4.49
CA PRO A 47 32.02 -8.34 -4.46
C PRO A 47 30.94 -7.98 -3.43
N LEU A 48 31.35 -7.38 -2.30
CA LEU A 48 30.47 -6.91 -1.24
C LEU A 48 29.56 -5.75 -1.73
N GLU A 49 30.12 -4.73 -2.40
CA GLU A 49 29.32 -3.62 -2.94
C GLU A 49 28.33 -4.10 -4.00
N ARG A 50 28.73 -5.07 -4.84
CA ARG A 50 27.82 -5.70 -5.82
C ARG A 50 26.69 -6.48 -5.13
N MET A 51 26.98 -7.18 -4.02
CA MET A 51 25.96 -7.85 -3.22
C MET A 51 25.00 -6.86 -2.57
N LEU A 52 25.51 -5.82 -1.89
CA LEU A 52 24.70 -4.77 -1.27
C LEU A 52 23.82 -4.05 -2.30
N ALA A 53 24.38 -3.68 -3.46
CA ALA A 53 23.62 -3.06 -4.54
C ALA A 53 22.51 -3.99 -5.11
N ALA A 54 22.78 -5.30 -5.17
CA ALA A 54 21.79 -6.29 -5.58
C ALA A 54 20.66 -6.46 -4.56
N GLU A 55 20.98 -6.46 -3.27
CA GLU A 55 20.01 -6.48 -2.17
C GLU A 55 19.13 -5.23 -2.19
N ASP A 56 19.73 -4.05 -2.28
CA ASP A 56 19.03 -2.78 -2.43
C ASP A 56 18.10 -2.77 -3.64
N ALA A 57 18.57 -3.26 -4.79
CA ALA A 57 17.76 -3.38 -5.99
C ALA A 57 16.59 -4.36 -5.78
N ALA A 58 16.81 -5.46 -5.07
CA ALA A 58 15.77 -6.42 -4.72
C ALA A 58 14.74 -5.83 -3.77
N GLU A 59 15.16 -5.06 -2.76
CA GLU A 59 14.27 -4.35 -1.84
C GLU A 59 13.44 -3.30 -2.56
N LYS A 60 14.07 -2.45 -3.37
CA LYS A 60 13.39 -1.46 -4.23
C LYS A 60 12.34 -2.11 -5.11
N ARG A 61 12.66 -3.27 -5.71
CA ARG A 61 11.70 -4.07 -6.50
C ARG A 61 10.55 -4.59 -5.64
N ARG A 62 10.82 -5.14 -4.45
CA ARG A 62 9.78 -5.62 -3.51
C ARG A 62 8.84 -4.49 -3.11
N ILE A 63 9.37 -3.33 -2.72
CA ILE A 63 8.60 -2.15 -2.34
C ILE A 63 7.72 -1.69 -3.51
N LYS A 64 8.28 -1.62 -4.73
CA LYS A 64 7.55 -1.26 -5.95
C LYS A 64 6.41 -2.25 -6.27
N ILE A 65 6.65 -3.54 -6.12
CA ILE A 65 5.61 -4.56 -6.31
C ILE A 65 4.49 -4.40 -5.26
N GLN A 66 4.86 -4.18 -4.00
CA GLN A 66 3.88 -3.96 -2.93
C GLN A 66 3.07 -2.68 -3.13
N SER A 67 3.70 -1.59 -3.56
CA SER A 67 3.01 -0.33 -3.84
C SER A 67 2.01 -0.49 -4.99
N ILE A 68 2.40 -1.14 -6.09
CA ILE A 68 1.49 -1.46 -7.19
C ILE A 68 0.31 -2.34 -6.71
N ARG A 69 0.57 -3.36 -5.89
CA ARG A 69 -0.50 -4.21 -5.32
C ARG A 69 -1.44 -3.42 -4.41
N ARG A 70 -0.93 -2.47 -3.62
CA ARG A 70 -1.75 -1.55 -2.80
C ARG A 70 -2.61 -0.65 -3.69
N LEU A 71 -2.03 -0.03 -4.72
CA LEU A 71 -2.76 0.81 -5.69
C LEU A 71 -3.88 0.04 -6.39
N ARG A 72 -3.63 -1.21 -6.83
CA ARG A 72 -4.66 -2.08 -7.41
C ARG A 72 -5.80 -2.37 -6.42
N ARG A 73 -5.50 -2.59 -5.14
CA ARG A 73 -6.53 -2.74 -4.09
C ARG A 73 -7.33 -1.46 -3.90
N TYR A 74 -6.69 -0.30 -3.86
CA TYR A 74 -7.39 0.98 -3.76
C TYR A 74 -8.28 1.25 -4.98
N ALA A 75 -7.81 0.96 -6.19
CA ALA A 75 -8.63 1.07 -7.40
C ALA A 75 -9.86 0.17 -7.35
N LYS A 76 -9.73 -1.06 -6.80
CA LYS A 76 -10.87 -1.96 -6.56
C LYS A 76 -11.90 -1.34 -5.61
N TYR A 77 -11.44 -0.70 -4.54
CA TYR A 77 -12.30 -0.11 -3.51
C TYR A 77 -12.90 1.24 -3.90
N ALA A 78 -12.18 2.02 -4.71
CA ALA A 78 -12.64 3.27 -5.30
C ALA A 78 -13.82 3.08 -6.27
N ARG A 79 -14.11 1.83 -6.67
CA ARG A 79 -15.18 1.47 -7.62
C ARG A 79 -15.14 2.37 -8.86
N LEU A 80 -13.94 2.48 -9.45
CA LEU A 80 -13.76 3.19 -10.72
C LEU A 80 -14.65 2.57 -11.79
N THR A 81 -15.26 3.40 -12.63
CA THR A 81 -15.99 2.87 -13.79
C THR A 81 -15.02 2.14 -14.73
N PRO A 82 -15.47 1.18 -15.56
CA PRO A 82 -14.57 0.49 -16.50
C PRO A 82 -13.77 1.47 -17.38
N LYS A 83 -14.40 2.58 -17.80
CA LYS A 83 -13.77 3.65 -18.59
C LYS A 83 -12.69 4.41 -17.79
N GLN A 84 -12.98 4.77 -16.54
CA GLN A 84 -12.03 5.41 -15.64
C GLN A 84 -10.87 4.49 -15.29
N ARG A 85 -11.15 3.21 -15.01
CA ARG A 85 -10.14 2.21 -14.69
C ARG A 85 -9.17 1.98 -15.83
N ARG A 86 -9.67 1.86 -17.07
CA ARG A 86 -8.82 1.72 -18.27
C ARG A 86 -7.94 2.96 -18.48
N ALA A 87 -8.48 4.16 -18.27
CA ALA A 87 -7.71 5.40 -18.35
C ALA A 87 -6.62 5.46 -17.25
N TYR A 88 -6.99 5.12 -16.01
CA TYR A 88 -6.08 5.07 -14.86
C TYR A 88 -4.95 4.05 -15.06
N GLU A 89 -5.25 2.84 -15.51
CA GLU A 89 -4.26 1.79 -15.78
C GLU A 89 -3.28 2.21 -16.88
N LEU A 90 -3.76 2.89 -17.93
CA LEU A 90 -2.92 3.37 -19.02
C LEU A 90 -2.07 4.59 -18.64
N PHE A 91 -2.56 5.47 -17.77
CA PHE A 91 -1.93 6.73 -17.41
C PHE A 91 -1.00 6.60 -16.20
N LEU A 92 -1.44 5.97 -15.10
CA LEU A 92 -0.71 5.96 -13.82
C LEU A 92 0.00 4.64 -13.49
N LEU A 93 -0.50 3.50 -14.00
CA LEU A 93 0.13 2.19 -13.73
C LEU A 93 1.12 1.76 -14.84
N SER A 94 1.23 2.54 -15.91
CA SER A 94 2.16 2.28 -17.02
C SER A 94 3.59 2.68 -16.61
N PRO A 95 4.57 1.75 -16.64
CA PRO A 95 5.95 2.05 -16.25
C PRO A 95 6.64 3.06 -17.18
N LYS A 96 6.11 3.27 -18.39
CA LYS A 96 6.51 4.34 -19.31
C LYS A 96 5.62 5.56 -19.01
N SER A 97 6.08 6.45 -18.13
CA SER A 97 5.29 7.52 -17.49
C SER A 97 5.11 8.80 -18.33
N ASP A 98 5.64 8.86 -19.55
CA ASP A 98 5.55 10.06 -20.40
C ASP A 98 4.31 10.10 -21.31
N LYS A 99 3.16 9.71 -20.76
CA LYS A 99 1.88 9.86 -21.46
C LYS A 99 1.24 11.17 -21.05
N THR A 100 1.34 12.17 -21.92
CA THR A 100 0.48 13.36 -21.83
C THR A 100 -0.98 12.97 -22.02
N ILE A 101 -1.90 13.81 -21.55
CA ILE A 101 -3.35 13.60 -21.72
C ILE A 101 -3.71 13.47 -23.20
N ARG A 102 -3.03 14.20 -24.09
CA ARG A 102 -3.19 14.09 -25.54
C ARG A 102 -2.85 12.69 -26.06
N LYS A 103 -1.73 12.10 -25.59
CA LYS A 103 -1.34 10.72 -25.95
C LYS A 103 -2.35 9.70 -25.42
N LEU A 104 -2.87 9.90 -24.21
CA LEU A 104 -3.93 9.06 -23.63
C LEU A 104 -5.22 9.14 -24.46
N ALA A 105 -5.63 10.35 -24.84
CA ALA A 105 -6.83 10.62 -25.63
C ALA A 105 -6.75 9.93 -27.00
N LYS A 106 -5.62 10.05 -27.70
CA LYS A 106 -5.35 9.37 -28.98
C LYS A 106 -5.45 7.85 -28.83
N LYS A 107 -4.86 7.28 -27.77
CA LYS A 107 -4.89 5.83 -27.51
C LYS A 107 -6.29 5.31 -27.17
N LEU A 108 -7.10 6.12 -26.49
CA LEU A 108 -8.48 5.77 -26.12
C LEU A 108 -9.50 6.15 -27.20
N LYS A 109 -9.09 6.81 -28.29
CA LYS A 109 -9.96 7.37 -29.34
C LYS A 109 -11.08 8.25 -28.75
N ILE A 110 -10.70 9.19 -27.89
CA ILE A 110 -11.61 10.14 -27.23
C ILE A 110 -11.05 11.56 -27.28
N SER A 111 -11.88 12.56 -26.95
CA SER A 111 -11.40 13.94 -26.80
C SER A 111 -10.43 14.09 -25.62
N PRO A 112 -9.47 15.04 -25.68
CA PRO A 112 -8.60 15.36 -24.55
C PRO A 112 -9.35 15.74 -23.27
N SER A 113 -10.45 16.48 -23.40
CA SER A 113 -11.34 16.83 -22.27
C SER A 113 -11.94 15.59 -21.61
N SER A 114 -12.42 14.64 -22.40
CA SER A 114 -12.93 13.35 -21.89
C SER A 114 -11.84 12.52 -21.21
N ALA A 115 -10.62 12.54 -21.75
CA ALA A 115 -9.49 11.83 -21.15
C ALA A 115 -9.12 12.45 -19.79
N TRP A 116 -9.02 13.77 -19.71
CA TRP A 116 -8.78 14.50 -18.46
C TRP A 116 -9.86 14.19 -17.43
N ALA A 117 -11.15 14.27 -17.79
CA ALA A 117 -12.26 14.02 -16.87
C ALA A 117 -12.22 12.60 -16.29
N ARG A 118 -11.85 11.59 -17.10
CA ARG A 118 -11.72 10.20 -16.64
C ARG A 118 -10.54 10.01 -15.70
N VAL A 119 -9.39 10.63 -15.99
CA VAL A 119 -8.20 10.55 -15.14
C VAL A 119 -8.43 11.30 -13.82
N ASN A 120 -8.90 12.54 -13.90
CA ASN A 120 -9.16 13.37 -12.73
C ASN A 120 -10.24 12.75 -11.83
N GLY A 121 -11.35 12.28 -12.41
CA GLY A 121 -12.39 11.57 -11.65
C GLY A 121 -11.90 10.27 -11.01
N ALA A 122 -10.92 9.58 -11.61
CA ALA A 122 -10.28 8.43 -10.99
C ALA A 122 -9.36 8.83 -9.82
N ALA A 123 -8.57 9.89 -10.00
CA ALA A 123 -7.68 10.44 -8.98
C ALA A 123 -8.46 10.87 -7.73
N GLN A 124 -9.52 11.68 -7.91
CA GLN A 124 -10.38 12.13 -6.80
C GLN A 124 -10.98 10.96 -6.01
N ARG A 125 -11.46 9.90 -6.69
CA ARG A 125 -12.00 8.73 -6.01
C ARG A 125 -10.95 7.95 -5.22
N LEU A 126 -9.74 7.86 -5.75
CA LEU A 126 -8.61 7.21 -5.07
C LEU A 126 -8.12 8.02 -3.87
N GLU A 127 -8.09 9.34 -4.00
CA GLU A 127 -7.77 10.25 -2.91
C GLU A 127 -8.79 10.13 -1.77
N ALA A 128 -10.09 10.09 -2.08
CA ALA A 128 -11.13 9.85 -1.08
C ALA A 128 -10.96 8.49 -0.36
N VAL A 129 -10.55 7.43 -1.07
CA VAL A 129 -10.23 6.13 -0.47
C VAL A 129 -9.03 6.26 0.47
N ARG A 130 -7.98 6.97 0.05
CA ARG A 130 -6.78 7.20 0.87
C ARG A 130 -7.13 7.97 2.15
N GLN A 131 -7.88 9.06 2.04
CA GLN A 131 -8.32 9.88 3.18
C GLN A 131 -9.12 9.04 4.18
N ARG A 132 -10.07 8.21 3.72
CA ARG A 132 -10.83 7.31 4.61
C ARG A 132 -9.95 6.29 5.32
N HIS A 133 -8.93 5.74 4.66
CA HIS A 133 -8.00 4.82 5.30
C HIS A 133 -7.11 5.50 6.33
N GLU A 134 -6.65 6.72 6.06
CA GLU A 134 -5.87 7.52 7.00
C GLU A 134 -6.70 7.88 8.22
N GLU A 135 -7.93 8.36 8.01
CA GLU A 135 -8.91 8.60 9.08
C GLU A 135 -9.18 7.33 9.88
N GLY A 136 -9.41 6.20 9.20
CA GLY A 136 -9.64 4.89 9.81
C GLY A 136 -8.51 4.42 10.72
N ARG A 137 -7.26 4.65 10.32
CA ARG A 137 -6.09 4.29 11.14
C ARG A 137 -6.05 5.09 12.44
N LYS A 138 -6.22 6.40 12.35
CA LYS A 138 -6.30 7.29 13.52
C LYS A 138 -7.45 6.89 14.45
N LEU A 139 -8.63 6.64 13.89
CA LEU A 139 -9.80 6.24 14.67
C LEU A 139 -9.63 4.87 15.30
N ARG A 140 -8.93 3.94 14.65
CA ARG A 140 -8.68 2.60 15.21
C ARG A 140 -7.81 2.65 16.46
N GLU A 141 -6.77 3.49 16.47
CA GLU A 141 -5.90 3.68 17.64
C GLU A 141 -6.69 4.13 18.88
N VAL A 142 -7.75 4.91 18.68
CA VAL A 142 -8.60 5.45 19.76
C VAL A 142 -9.76 4.52 20.12
N LEU A 143 -10.36 3.88 19.13
CA LEU A 143 -11.61 3.12 19.28
C LEU A 143 -11.39 1.60 19.41
N ASP A 144 -10.14 1.14 19.55
CA ASP A 144 -9.87 -0.29 19.67
C ASP A 144 -10.61 -0.86 20.89
N GLY A 145 -11.51 -1.82 20.64
CA GLY A 145 -12.40 -2.39 21.66
C GLY A 145 -13.69 -1.61 21.99
N VAL A 146 -13.83 -0.35 21.59
CA VAL A 146 -14.99 0.51 21.98
C VAL A 146 -16.21 0.32 21.06
N LEU A 147 -16.01 -0.17 19.84
CA LEU A 147 -17.12 -0.43 18.90
C LEU A 147 -17.87 -1.73 19.27
N TYR A 148 -18.65 -1.69 20.34
CA TYR A 148 -19.46 -2.81 20.84
C TYR A 148 -20.63 -3.19 19.91
N ALA A 149 -21.17 -2.23 19.15
CA ALA A 149 -22.24 -2.51 18.20
C ALA A 149 -21.71 -3.19 16.92
N GLY A 150 -22.11 -4.45 16.70
CA GLY A 150 -21.73 -5.22 15.52
C GLY A 150 -22.03 -4.52 14.18
N LYS A 151 -23.08 -3.68 14.12
CA LYS A 151 -23.39 -2.84 12.95
C LYS A 151 -22.36 -1.73 12.74
N LEU A 152 -21.96 -0.99 13.78
CA LEU A 152 -20.93 0.06 13.69
C LEU A 152 -19.57 -0.52 13.31
N LYS A 153 -19.20 -1.68 13.88
CA LYS A 153 -17.96 -2.39 13.52
C LYS A 153 -17.94 -2.81 12.04
N LYS A 154 -19.07 -3.27 11.50
CA LYS A 154 -19.21 -3.57 10.07
C LYS A 154 -19.09 -2.32 9.20
N VAL A 155 -19.78 -1.23 9.57
CA VAL A 155 -19.65 0.07 8.88
C VAL A 155 -18.21 0.56 8.91
N PHE A 156 -17.54 0.48 10.06
CA PHE A 156 -16.15 0.87 10.23
C PHE A 156 -15.24 0.12 9.25
N ARG A 157 -15.37 -1.21 9.22
CA ARG A 157 -14.58 -2.07 8.34
C ARG A 157 -14.83 -1.79 6.86
N LEU A 158 -16.07 -1.55 6.45
CA LEU A 158 -16.38 -1.31 5.04
C LEU A 158 -15.99 0.10 4.59
N TYR A 159 -16.25 1.12 5.41
CA TYR A 159 -16.02 2.51 5.06
C TYR A 159 -14.56 2.93 5.27
N PHE A 160 -13.97 2.66 6.44
CA PHE A 160 -12.62 3.10 6.78
C PHE A 160 -11.55 2.07 6.40
N ASP A 161 -11.71 0.79 6.75
CA ASP A 161 -10.66 -0.21 6.46
C ASP A 161 -10.63 -0.67 5.00
N ARG A 162 -11.78 -0.63 4.32
CA ARG A 162 -11.89 -0.94 2.89
C ARG A 162 -12.07 0.31 2.03
N GLY A 163 -12.29 1.49 2.60
CA GLY A 163 -12.40 2.73 1.82
C GLY A 163 -13.67 2.84 0.96
N TRP A 164 -14.69 2.00 1.16
CA TRP A 164 -15.85 1.97 0.27
C TRP A 164 -16.68 3.26 0.38
N PRO A 165 -17.30 3.72 -0.73
CA PRO A 165 -18.19 4.87 -0.68
C PRO A 165 -19.49 4.52 0.07
N PRO A 166 -20.13 5.49 0.75
CA PRO A 166 -21.32 5.25 1.58
C PRO A 166 -22.44 4.49 0.87
N GLN A 167 -22.67 4.77 -0.41
CA GLN A 167 -23.67 4.10 -1.24
C GLN A 167 -23.39 2.60 -1.39
N THR A 168 -22.12 2.20 -1.46
CA THR A 168 -21.75 0.77 -1.57
C THR A 168 -21.83 0.08 -0.21
N VAL A 169 -21.49 0.80 0.88
CA VAL A 169 -21.66 0.29 2.24
C VAL A 169 -23.14 0.03 2.53
N ALA A 170 -24.01 0.97 2.17
CA ALA A 170 -25.47 0.86 2.30
C ALA A 170 -26.00 -0.40 1.61
N LYS A 171 -25.65 -0.58 0.32
CA LYS A 171 -26.01 -1.77 -0.46
C LYS A 171 -25.49 -3.07 0.16
N SER A 172 -24.25 -3.07 0.64
CA SER A 172 -23.64 -4.28 1.22
C SER A 172 -24.21 -4.67 2.58
N LEU A 173 -24.77 -3.71 3.32
CA LEU A 173 -25.35 -3.95 4.64
C LEU A 173 -26.88 -4.04 4.61
N HIS A 174 -27.49 -3.91 3.42
CA HIS A 174 -28.94 -3.81 3.23
C HIS A 174 -29.55 -2.73 4.13
N SER A 175 -28.87 -1.59 4.24
CA SER A 175 -29.26 -0.46 5.09
C SER A 175 -29.51 0.80 4.26
N ASN A 176 -30.34 1.69 4.80
CA ASN A 176 -30.57 3.00 4.20
C ASN A 176 -29.29 3.85 4.20
N LEU A 177 -29.13 4.67 3.17
CA LEU A 177 -27.98 5.54 3.01
C LEU A 177 -27.85 6.54 4.16
N SER A 178 -28.98 7.11 4.61
CA SER A 178 -29.06 8.00 5.77
C SER A 178 -28.50 7.32 7.03
N THR A 179 -28.88 6.07 7.28
CA THR A 179 -28.36 5.28 8.41
C THR A 179 -26.84 5.09 8.33
N ILE A 180 -26.28 4.86 7.14
CA ILE A 180 -24.83 4.77 6.97
C ILE A 180 -24.15 6.10 7.31
N TYR A 181 -24.68 7.23 6.85
CA TYR A 181 -24.14 8.54 7.21
C TYR A 181 -24.22 8.81 8.71
N SER A 182 -25.34 8.50 9.36
CA SER A 182 -25.49 8.61 10.82
C SER A 182 -24.47 7.75 11.56
N ASN A 183 -24.25 6.52 11.11
CA ASN A 183 -23.26 5.62 11.70
C ASN A 183 -21.82 6.14 11.52
N ILE A 184 -21.48 6.70 10.35
CA ILE A 184 -20.16 7.32 10.13
C ILE A 184 -19.97 8.52 11.05
N LYS A 185 -21.00 9.39 11.19
CA LYS A 185 -20.97 10.54 12.10
C LYS A 185 -20.80 10.09 13.56
N MET A 186 -21.52 9.05 13.96
CA MET A 186 -21.40 8.45 15.29
C MET A 186 -20.00 7.92 15.56
N ILE A 187 -19.40 7.17 14.62
CA ILE A 187 -18.03 6.66 14.77
C ILE A 187 -17.04 7.82 14.96
N ARG A 188 -17.16 8.89 14.17
CA ARG A 188 -16.31 10.09 14.29
C ARG A 188 -16.49 10.77 15.64
N TYR A 189 -17.73 10.91 16.08
CA TYR A 189 -18.06 11.49 17.39
C TYR A 189 -17.45 10.66 18.53
N LEU A 190 -17.59 9.33 18.49
CA LEU A 190 -16.94 8.45 19.46
C LEU A 190 -15.41 8.65 19.41
N GLY A 191 -14.81 8.69 18.22
CA GLY A 191 -13.39 8.96 18.07
C GLY A 191 -12.95 10.25 18.77
N GLN A 192 -13.73 11.32 18.63
CA GLN A 192 -13.47 12.60 19.31
C GLN A 192 -13.69 12.55 20.83
N ALA A 193 -14.73 11.85 21.29
CA ALA A 193 -15.06 11.73 22.70
C ALA A 193 -13.98 10.95 23.46
N TYR A 194 -13.47 9.87 22.87
CA TYR A 194 -12.44 9.01 23.46
C TYR A 194 -11.01 9.52 23.23
N SER A 195 -10.78 10.44 22.27
CA SER A 195 -9.48 11.09 22.10
C SER A 195 -9.22 12.24 23.07
N ARG A 196 -10.25 12.74 23.76
CA ARG A 196 -10.09 13.82 24.75
C ARG A 196 -9.38 13.27 26.00
N PRO A 197 -8.34 13.96 26.51
CA PRO A 197 -7.73 13.56 27.78
C PRO A 197 -8.81 13.59 28.87
N LYS A 198 -8.88 12.51 29.67
CA LYS A 198 -9.72 12.50 30.86
C LYS A 198 -9.34 13.72 31.72
N PRO A 199 -10.30 14.54 32.18
CA PRO A 199 -9.98 15.58 33.15
C PRO A 199 -9.36 14.87 34.37
N ARG A 200 -8.15 15.30 34.76
CA ARG A 200 -7.54 14.86 36.01
C ARG A 200 -8.49 15.31 37.12
N ARG A 201 -9.14 14.34 37.77
CA ARG A 201 -9.83 14.53 39.04
C ARG A 201 -8.80 14.39 40.14
#